data_AF-R7ZQV9-F1
#
_entry.id   AF-R7ZQV9-F1
#
_cell.length_a   1.000
_cell.length_b   1.000
_cell.length_c   1.000
_cell.angle_alpha   90.00
_cell.angle_beta   90.00
_cell.angle_gamma   90.00
#
_symmetry.space_group_name_H-M   'P 1'
#
loop_
_entity.id
_entity.type
_entity.pdbx_description
1 polymer ?
#
loop_
_entity_poly.entity_id
_entity_poly.type
_entity_poly.pdbx_seq_one_letter_code
_entity_poly.pdbx_strand_id
1 'polypeptide(L)'
;MGTIKEFVKEYSQLLANESPFIYEDEDGKRYKSVEEAYKGGKKVTIKNSNDSAIEYLKGMGIESKSDVSKFLELLNHIFGFESGKKSGTRTRKTYTSEEKAALMDAWSKAEANQVSKVDFCKENDITYQTLMKWLREAKA
;
A
#
# COMPACT_ATOMS: atom_id res chain seq x y z
N MET A 1 -29.43 -5.15 -11.29
CA MET A 1 -28.03 -5.46 -10.89
C MET A 1 -27.15 -4.47 -11.60
N GLY A 2 -26.34 -3.72 -10.85
CA GLY A 2 -25.42 -2.75 -11.44
C GLY A 2 -24.21 -3.45 -12.05
N THR A 3 -23.64 -2.87 -13.10
CA THR A 3 -22.46 -3.39 -13.79
C THR A 3 -21.16 -2.86 -13.19
N ILE A 4 -20.02 -3.55 -13.39
CA ILE A 4 -18.69 -3.03 -13.03
C ILE A 4 -18.45 -1.62 -13.59
N LYS A 5 -18.96 -1.33 -14.80
CA LYS A 5 -18.82 -0.03 -15.45
C LYS A 5 -19.52 1.09 -14.67
N GLU A 6 -20.70 0.80 -14.13
CA GLU A 6 -21.46 1.74 -13.30
C GLU A 6 -20.76 1.97 -11.97
N PHE A 7 -20.28 0.91 -11.32
CA PHE A 7 -19.50 1.00 -10.09
C PHE A 7 -18.26 1.88 -10.26
N VAL A 8 -17.47 1.66 -11.31
CA VAL A 8 -16.27 2.46 -11.58
C VAL A 8 -16.65 3.93 -11.82
N LYS A 9 -17.71 4.20 -12.58
CA LYS A 9 -18.16 5.58 -12.82
C LYS A 9 -18.58 6.27 -11.52
N GLU A 10 -19.31 5.57 -10.66
CA GLU A 10 -19.91 6.12 -9.45
C GLU A 10 -18.90 6.31 -8.31
N TYR A 11 -17.92 5.42 -8.19
CA TYR A 11 -16.95 5.39 -7.09
C TYR A 11 -15.51 5.69 -7.50
N SER A 12 -15.22 6.01 -8.77
CA SER A 12 -13.88 6.45 -9.21
C SER A 12 -13.32 7.62 -8.39
N GLN A 13 -14.19 8.49 -7.88
CA GLN A 13 -13.82 9.63 -7.06
C GLN A 13 -13.20 9.21 -5.71
N LEU A 14 -13.48 7.99 -5.22
CA LEU A 14 -12.84 7.44 -4.02
C LEU A 14 -11.32 7.31 -4.17
N LEU A 15 -10.82 7.14 -5.40
CA LEU A 15 -9.39 7.06 -5.67
C LEU A 15 -8.67 8.41 -5.51
N ALA A 16 -9.40 9.52 -5.58
CA ALA A 16 -8.85 10.88 -5.53
C ALA A 16 -9.10 11.59 -4.18
N ASN A 17 -9.99 11.07 -3.34
CA ASN A 17 -10.37 11.71 -2.09
C ASN A 17 -9.50 11.23 -0.92
N GLU A 18 -8.86 12.17 -0.20
CA GLU A 18 -8.13 11.91 1.05
C GLU A 18 -9.07 11.49 2.20
N SER A 19 -10.36 11.79 2.10
CA SER A 19 -11.36 11.50 3.13
C SER A 19 -12.57 10.76 2.54
N PRO A 20 -12.98 9.61 3.12
CA PRO A 20 -14.09 8.81 2.61
C PRO A 20 -15.47 9.32 3.06
N PHE A 21 -15.53 10.42 3.79
CA PHE A 21 -16.78 10.98 4.31
C PHE A 21 -17.47 11.88 3.28
N ILE A 22 -18.72 11.57 2.98
CA ILE A 22 -19.61 12.38 2.15
C ILE A 22 -20.66 13.02 3.06
N TYR A 23 -20.87 14.32 2.89
CA TYR A 23 -21.93 15.06 3.56
C TYR A 23 -23.11 15.19 2.60
N GLU A 24 -24.25 14.59 2.95
CA GLU A 24 -25.43 14.54 2.08
C GLU A 24 -26.63 15.19 2.78
N ASP A 25 -27.34 16.07 2.07
CA ASP A 25 -28.59 16.67 2.55
C ASP A 25 -29.80 15.75 2.30
N GLU A 26 -30.98 16.16 2.76
CA GLU A 26 -32.23 15.40 2.56
C GLU A 26 -32.65 15.29 1.08
N ASP A 27 -32.10 16.13 0.20
CA ASP A 27 -32.33 16.14 -1.25
C ASP A 27 -31.30 15.29 -2.03
N GLY A 28 -30.36 14.63 -1.35
CA GLY A 28 -29.31 13.82 -1.97
C GLY A 28 -28.13 14.64 -2.54
N LYS A 29 -28.04 15.93 -2.21
CA LYS A 29 -26.95 16.80 -2.65
C LYS A 29 -25.72 16.57 -1.77
N ARG A 30 -24.60 16.29 -2.43
CA ARG A 30 -23.31 16.03 -1.79
C ARG A 30 -22.52 17.33 -1.58
N TYR A 31 -21.93 17.48 -0.41
CA TYR A 31 -21.12 18.63 0.00
C TYR A 31 -19.70 18.16 0.37
N LYS A 32 -18.71 19.02 0.12
CA LYS A 32 -17.30 18.72 0.44
C LYS A 32 -17.01 18.90 1.93
N SER A 33 -17.73 19.77 2.61
CA SER A 33 -17.62 19.96 4.06
C SER A 33 -18.97 20.26 4.71
N VAL A 34 -19.02 20.01 6.01
CA VAL A 34 -20.15 20.38 6.88
C VAL A 34 -20.43 21.89 6.81
N GLU A 35 -19.39 22.71 6.78
CA GLU A 35 -19.48 24.17 6.78
C GLU A 35 -20.11 24.72 5.51
N GLU A 36 -19.83 24.14 4.35
CA GLU A 36 -20.49 24.48 3.08
C GLU A 36 -21.99 24.19 3.13
N ALA A 37 -22.38 23.08 3.76
CA ALA A 37 -23.78 22.70 3.87
C ALA A 37 -24.56 23.61 4.84
N TYR A 38 -23.97 23.94 5.99
CA TYR A 38 -24.60 24.83 6.97
C TYR A 38 -24.71 26.27 6.48
N LYS A 39 -23.78 26.75 5.65
CA LYS A 39 -23.91 28.07 4.98
C LYS A 39 -25.15 28.16 4.08
N GLY A 40 -25.63 27.03 3.56
CA GLY A 40 -26.90 26.94 2.81
C GLY A 40 -28.13 26.71 3.68
N GLY A 41 -27.99 26.68 5.01
CA GLY A 41 -29.10 26.41 5.95
C GLY A 41 -29.61 24.96 5.92
N LYS A 42 -28.85 24.04 5.31
CA LYS A 42 -29.28 22.64 5.15
C LYS A 42 -28.64 21.74 6.20
N LYS A 43 -29.46 20.83 6.76
CA LYS A 43 -29.00 19.76 7.64
C LYS A 43 -28.40 18.65 6.79
N VAL A 44 -27.15 18.30 7.07
CA VAL A 44 -26.45 17.22 6.36
C VAL A 44 -26.19 16.04 7.28
N THR A 45 -26.24 14.85 6.70
CA THR A 45 -25.82 13.60 7.33
C THR A 45 -24.44 13.20 6.82
N ILE A 46 -23.59 12.72 7.72
CA ILE A 46 -22.27 12.21 7.38
C ILE A 46 -22.44 10.74 7.02
N LYS A 47 -22.12 10.38 5.78
CA LYS A 47 -22.11 9.00 5.30
C LYS A 47 -20.70 8.61 4.88
N ASN A 48 -20.32 7.38 5.21
CA ASN A 48 -19.08 6.81 4.74
C ASN A 48 -19.30 6.19 3.37
N SER A 49 -18.69 6.78 2.35
CA SER A 49 -18.82 6.34 0.96
C SER A 49 -18.22 4.95 0.70
N ASN A 50 -17.26 4.52 1.55
CA ASN A 50 -16.71 3.18 1.48
C ASN A 50 -17.77 2.13 1.83
N ASP A 51 -18.66 2.40 2.77
CA ASP A 51 -19.67 1.44 3.20
C ASP A 51 -20.68 1.18 2.07
N SER A 52 -21.11 2.24 1.37
CA SER A 52 -21.95 2.10 0.17
C SER A 52 -21.26 1.37 -0.97
N ALA A 53 -19.96 1.63 -1.19
CA ALA A 53 -19.19 0.90 -2.21
C ALA A 53 -19.07 -0.60 -1.87
N ILE A 54 -18.87 -0.93 -0.58
CA ILE A 54 -18.82 -2.31 -0.10
C ILE A 54 -20.17 -3.01 -0.29
N GLU A 55 -21.28 -2.35 0.02
CA GLU A 55 -22.62 -2.91 -0.22
C GLU A 55 -22.89 -3.16 -1.70
N TYR A 56 -22.45 -2.25 -2.58
CA TYR A 56 -22.56 -2.45 -4.03
C TYR A 56 -21.75 -3.67 -4.49
N LEU A 57 -20.51 -3.82 -4.01
CA LEU A 57 -19.65 -4.96 -4.32
C LEU A 57 -20.25 -6.29 -3.82
N LYS A 58 -20.89 -6.29 -2.64
CA LYS A 58 -21.66 -7.45 -2.16
C LYS A 58 -22.81 -7.79 -3.10
N GLY A 59 -23.53 -6.79 -3.59
CA GLY A 59 -24.59 -6.97 -4.59
C GLY A 59 -24.10 -7.54 -5.93
N MET A 60 -22.81 -7.44 -6.23
CA MET A 60 -22.15 -8.08 -7.37
C MET A 60 -21.60 -9.49 -7.06
N GLY A 61 -21.75 -9.97 -5.84
CA GLY A 61 -21.25 -11.29 -5.40
C GLY A 61 -19.84 -11.27 -4.80
N ILE A 62 -19.27 -10.10 -4.52
CA ILE A 62 -18.00 -9.98 -3.79
C ILE A 62 -18.32 -9.76 -2.31
N GLU A 63 -18.49 -10.86 -1.59
CA GLU A 63 -18.98 -10.83 -0.21
C GLU A 63 -17.85 -10.84 0.83
N SER A 64 -16.72 -11.45 0.50
CA SER A 64 -15.61 -11.63 1.42
C SER A 64 -14.33 -10.95 0.96
N LYS A 65 -13.44 -10.65 1.92
CA LYS A 65 -12.08 -10.17 1.63
C LYS A 65 -11.28 -11.15 0.77
N SER A 66 -11.57 -12.46 0.88
CA SER A 66 -10.94 -13.50 0.06
C SER A 66 -11.34 -13.38 -1.42
N ASP A 67 -12.62 -13.10 -1.68
CA ASP A 67 -13.12 -12.94 -3.05
C ASP A 67 -12.55 -11.68 -3.70
N VAL A 68 -12.40 -10.60 -2.92
CA VAL A 68 -11.69 -9.38 -3.36
C VAL A 68 -10.26 -9.72 -3.76
N SER A 69 -9.51 -10.43 -2.91
CA SER A 69 -8.12 -10.79 -3.20
C SER A 69 -7.99 -11.63 -4.47
N LYS A 70 -8.83 -12.66 -4.63
CA LYS A 70 -8.85 -13.49 -5.84
C LYS A 70 -9.24 -12.70 -7.09
N PHE A 71 -10.22 -11.80 -6.96
CA PHE A 71 -10.63 -10.93 -8.06
C PHE A 71 -9.48 -10.02 -8.49
N LEU A 72 -8.76 -9.41 -7.55
CA LEU A 72 -7.57 -8.60 -7.85
C LEU A 72 -6.44 -9.44 -8.47
N GLU A 73 -6.21 -10.66 -8.00
CA GLU A 73 -5.23 -11.59 -8.60
C GLU A 73 -5.59 -11.92 -10.06
N LEU A 74 -6.87 -12.20 -10.34
CA LEU A 74 -7.36 -12.45 -11.69
C LEU A 74 -7.23 -11.21 -12.58
N LEU A 75 -7.58 -10.02 -12.07
CA LEU A 75 -7.41 -8.77 -12.82
C LEU A 75 -5.93 -8.49 -13.13
N ASN A 76 -5.03 -8.71 -12.16
CA ASN A 76 -3.60 -8.60 -12.37
C ASN A 76 -3.09 -9.60 -13.42
N HIS A 77 -3.61 -10.83 -13.41
CA HIS A 77 -3.23 -11.86 -14.37
C HIS A 77 -3.72 -11.58 -15.79
N ILE A 78 -4.97 -11.13 -15.94
CA ILE A 78 -5.62 -10.93 -17.25
C ILE A 78 -5.16 -9.62 -17.91
N PHE A 79 -5.10 -8.53 -17.13
CA PHE A 79 -4.85 -7.20 -17.67
C PHE A 79 -3.43 -6.70 -17.41
N GLY A 80 -2.59 -7.51 -16.75
CA GLY A 80 -1.23 -7.10 -16.41
C GLY A 80 -1.22 -5.86 -15.52
N PHE A 81 -2.22 -5.71 -14.64
CA PHE A 81 -2.22 -4.66 -13.65
C PHE A 81 -1.02 -4.93 -12.73
N GLU A 82 0.11 -4.31 -13.04
CA GLU A 82 1.16 -4.11 -12.07
C GLU A 82 0.53 -3.27 -10.97
N SER A 83 0.08 -3.93 -9.91
CA SER A 83 -0.17 -3.28 -8.64
C SER A 83 1.17 -2.72 -8.18
N GLY A 84 1.48 -1.52 -8.68
CA GLY A 84 2.56 -0.68 -8.22
C GLY A 84 2.43 -0.56 -6.72
N LYS A 85 3.44 -1.10 -6.03
CA LYS A 85 3.49 -1.40 -4.59
C LYS A 85 2.77 -2.70 -4.22
N LYS A 86 3.51 -3.81 -4.37
CA LYS A 86 3.51 -4.88 -3.36
C LYS A 86 3.46 -4.20 -2.00
N SER A 87 2.39 -4.45 -1.24
CA SER A 87 2.38 -4.19 0.19
C SER A 87 3.65 -4.81 0.73
N GLY A 88 4.58 -3.97 1.20
CA GLY A 88 5.79 -4.42 1.85
C GLY A 88 5.42 -5.11 3.15
N THR A 89 4.96 -6.36 3.07
CA THR A 89 5.32 -7.32 4.09
C THR A 89 6.82 -7.19 4.20
N ARG A 90 7.31 -6.80 5.37
CA ARG A 90 8.73 -6.68 5.70
C ARG A 90 9.37 -8.06 5.60
N THR A 91 9.47 -8.60 4.39
CA THR A 91 10.19 -9.81 4.07
C THR A 91 11.64 -9.47 4.34
N ARG A 92 12.23 -10.16 5.32
CA ARG A 92 13.67 -10.08 5.58
C ARG A 92 14.39 -10.18 4.24
N LYS A 93 15.16 -9.16 3.88
CA LYS A 93 16.01 -9.17 2.69
C LYS A 93 16.88 -10.43 2.79
N THR A 94 16.59 -11.42 1.94
CA THR A 94 17.33 -12.67 1.86
C THR A 94 18.49 -12.44 0.92
N TYR A 95 19.71 -12.68 1.39
CA TYR A 95 20.92 -12.56 0.59
C TYR A 95 21.33 -13.95 0.14
N THR A 96 21.62 -14.09 -1.14
CA THR A 96 22.24 -15.28 -1.69
C THR A 96 23.68 -15.43 -1.18
N SER A 97 24.27 -16.62 -1.33
CA SER A 97 25.65 -16.86 -0.93
C SER A 97 26.64 -15.96 -1.70
N GLU A 98 26.34 -15.68 -2.98
CA GLU A 98 27.15 -14.83 -3.85
C GLU A 98 27.09 -13.36 -3.42
N GLU A 99 25.90 -12.84 -3.15
CA GLU A 99 25.72 -11.47 -2.66
C GLU A 99 26.39 -11.26 -1.29
N LYS A 100 26.28 -12.24 -0.39
CA LYS A 100 26.99 -12.21 0.90
C LYS A 100 28.51 -12.14 0.69
N ALA A 101 29.07 -12.95 -0.21
CA ALA A 101 30.50 -12.95 -0.49
C ALA A 101 30.98 -11.61 -1.06
N ALA A 102 30.25 -11.05 -2.02
CA ALA A 102 30.56 -9.75 -2.61
C ALA A 102 30.51 -8.60 -1.58
N LEU A 103 29.49 -8.60 -0.71
CA LEU A 103 29.36 -7.60 0.36
C LEU A 103 30.44 -7.75 1.44
N MET A 104 30.89 -8.96 1.75
CA MET A 104 31.99 -9.17 2.70
C MET A 104 33.35 -8.77 2.14
N ASP A 105 33.59 -8.96 0.84
CA ASP A 105 34.79 -8.45 0.15
C ASP A 105 34.79 -6.91 0.10
N ALA A 106 33.63 -6.32 -0.23
CA ALA A 106 33.45 -4.87 -0.18
C ALA A 106 33.64 -4.32 1.24
N TRP A 107 33.17 -5.03 2.27
CA TRP A 107 33.42 -4.66 3.67
C TRP A 107 34.91 -4.67 4.01
N SER A 108 35.67 -5.69 3.58
CA SER A 108 37.11 -5.77 3.84
C SER A 108 37.87 -4.59 3.22
N LYS A 109 37.49 -4.17 2.01
CA LYS A 109 38.03 -2.97 1.35
C LYS A 109 37.62 -1.68 2.07
N ALA A 110 36.38 -1.59 2.52
CA ALA A 110 35.88 -0.44 3.27
C ALA A 110 36.55 -0.30 4.65
N GLU A 111 36.81 -1.42 5.33
CA GLU A 111 37.53 -1.48 6.61
C GLU A 111 38.97 -1.02 6.46
N ALA A 112 39.65 -1.41 5.37
CA ALA A 112 41.00 -0.91 5.05
C ALA A 112 41.02 0.62 4.83
N ASN A 113 39.91 1.18 4.33
CA ASN A 113 39.72 2.61 4.11
C ASN A 113 39.14 3.36 5.34
N GLN A 114 39.08 2.70 6.51
CA GLN A 114 38.51 3.27 7.75
C GLN A 114 37.05 3.74 7.63
N VAL A 115 36.27 3.16 6.72
CA VAL A 115 34.84 3.45 6.60
C VAL A 115 34.11 2.85 7.81
N SER A 116 33.24 3.65 8.43
CA SER A 116 32.40 3.20 9.54
C SER A 116 31.45 2.09 9.09
N LYS A 117 31.24 1.09 9.96
CA LYS A 117 30.23 0.02 9.77
C LYS A 117 28.85 0.58 9.47
N VAL A 118 28.51 1.73 10.06
CA VAL A 118 27.22 2.39 9.86
C VAL A 118 27.11 2.96 8.46
N ASP A 119 28.17 3.60 7.97
CA ASP A 119 28.17 4.25 6.67
C ASP A 119 28.20 3.21 5.55
N PHE A 120 28.98 2.14 5.72
CA PHE A 120 28.94 0.99 4.81
C PHE A 120 27.54 0.35 4.72
N CYS A 121 26.84 0.23 5.85
CA CYS A 121 25.48 -0.31 5.87
C CYS A 121 24.49 0.57 5.11
N LYS A 122 24.63 1.89 5.21
CA LYS A 122 23.78 2.86 4.49
C LYS A 122 24.04 2.81 2.99
N GLU A 123 25.31 2.76 2.57
CA GLU A 123 25.68 2.75 1.16
C GLU A 123 25.25 1.47 0.44
N ASN A 124 25.30 0.33 1.12
CA ASN A 124 25.01 -0.98 0.53
C ASN A 124 23.57 -1.47 0.81
N ASP A 125 22.73 -0.63 1.40
CA ASP A 125 21.35 -0.95 1.80
C ASP A 125 21.25 -2.30 2.56
N ILE A 126 22.14 -2.47 3.53
CA ILE A 126 22.16 -3.62 4.45
C ILE A 126 21.89 -3.15 5.87
N THR A 127 21.24 -3.99 6.67
CA THR A 127 21.05 -3.65 8.08
C THR A 127 22.33 -3.92 8.88
N TYR A 128 22.61 -3.06 9.86
CA TYR A 128 23.76 -3.24 10.77
C TYR A 128 23.76 -4.62 11.46
N GLN A 129 22.56 -5.12 11.82
CA GLN A 129 22.39 -6.44 12.43
C GLN A 129 22.85 -7.56 11.47
N THR A 130 22.55 -7.44 10.17
CA THR A 130 23.00 -8.40 9.15
C THR A 130 24.52 -8.41 9.03
N LEU A 131 25.15 -7.23 8.91
CA LEU A 131 26.61 -7.12 8.79
C LEU A 131 27.31 -7.71 10.03
N MET A 132 26.86 -7.35 11.24
CA MET A 132 27.45 -7.86 12.47
C MET A 132 27.29 -9.37 12.63
N LYS A 133 26.17 -9.94 12.16
CA LYS A 133 25.96 -11.39 12.12
C LYS A 133 27.00 -12.05 11.22
N TRP A 134 27.19 -11.55 10.00
CA TRP A 134 28.17 -12.09 9.06
C TRP A 134 29.61 -11.96 9.53
N LEU A 135 29.98 -10.84 10.16
CA LEU A 135 31.30 -10.65 10.75
C LEU A 135 31.58 -11.61 11.90
N ARG A 136 30.56 -11.99 12.67
CA ARG A 136 30.69 -13.00 13.72
C ARG A 136 30.87 -14.39 13.15
N GLU A 137 30.08 -14.74 12.12
CA GLU A 137 30.21 -16.01 11.40
C GLU A 137 31.57 -16.16 10.71
N ALA A 138 32.18 -15.09 10.22
CA ALA A 138 33.50 -15.12 9.59
C ALA A 138 34.67 -15.23 10.57
N LYS A 139 34.43 -14.96 11.87
CA LYS A 139 35.43 -15.09 12.95
C LYS A 139 35.32 -16.39 13.74
N ALA A 140 34.24 -17.14 13.54
CA ALA A 140 34.01 -18.45 14.14
C ALA A 140 34.58 -19.55 13.24
#